data_AF-A0A924UJ11-F1
#
_entry.id   AF-A0A924UJ11-F1
#
_cell.length_a   1.000
_cell.length_b   1.000
_cell.length_c   1.000
_cell.angle_alpha   90.00
_cell.angle_beta   90.00
_cell.angle_gamma   90.00
#
_symmetry.space_group_name_H-M   'P 1'
#
loop_
_entity.id
_entity.type
_entity.pdbx_description
1 polymer ?
#
loop_
_entity_poly.entity_id
_entity_poly.type
_entity_poly.pdbx_seq_one_letter_code
_entity_poly.pdbx_strand_id
1 'polypeptide(L)'
;MKNIIAVAFIILSSQYSMACLGEAEIISSINTVSKTASGTCLVTVVDAAVKFYNENGTCPLSLADVLHSSIEMRVTPQGTCLAVGQQFSGVLVLTKDGSIIVE
;
A
#
# COMPACT_ATOMS: atom_id res chain seq x y z
N MET A 1 -21.48 -52.41 13.56
CA MET A 1 -21.46 -51.96 12.16
C MET A 1 -22.20 -50.64 12.07
N LYS A 2 -21.65 -49.65 11.35
CA LYS A 2 -22.32 -48.42 10.87
C LYS A 2 -22.78 -47.47 11.98
N ASN A 3 -22.17 -46.31 12.23
CA ASN A 3 -22.00 -45.21 11.28
C ASN A 3 -20.84 -44.32 11.75
N ILE A 4 -19.67 -44.53 11.18
CA ILE A 4 -18.60 -43.53 11.15
C ILE A 4 -18.58 -43.05 9.69
N ILE A 5 -18.24 -41.79 9.47
CA ILE A 5 -18.03 -41.12 8.18
C ILE A 5 -19.27 -40.36 7.67
N ALA A 6 -19.56 -39.22 8.28
CA ALA A 6 -20.24 -38.11 7.60
C ALA A 6 -19.87 -36.73 8.19
N VAL A 7 -18.64 -36.58 8.70
CA VAL A 7 -18.13 -35.28 9.18
C VAL A 7 -16.71 -35.09 8.66
N ALA A 8 -16.57 -35.04 7.34
CA ALA A 8 -15.28 -34.77 6.69
C ALA A 8 -15.47 -33.83 5.49
N PHE A 9 -16.34 -32.82 5.64
CA PHE A 9 -16.62 -31.86 4.56
C PHE A 9 -16.89 -30.43 5.05
N ILE A 10 -16.22 -29.99 6.13
CA ILE A 10 -16.35 -28.61 6.64
C ILE A 10 -14.98 -28.03 7.05
N ILE A 11 -13.93 -28.24 6.25
CA ILE A 11 -12.63 -27.58 6.51
C ILE A 11 -11.92 -27.11 5.23
N LEU A 12 -12.68 -26.74 4.18
CA LEU A 12 -12.12 -26.25 2.92
C LEU A 12 -12.46 -24.78 2.59
N SER A 13 -12.78 -23.94 3.58
CA SER A 13 -13.26 -22.57 3.29
C SER A 13 -12.49 -21.42 3.94
N SER A 14 -11.25 -21.59 4.43
CA SER A 14 -10.53 -20.47 5.09
C SER A 14 -9.11 -20.19 4.62
N GLN A 15 -8.67 -20.65 3.44
CA GLN A 15 -7.30 -20.42 2.97
C GLN A 15 -7.19 -19.54 1.72
N TYR A 16 -8.23 -18.74 1.41
CA TYR A 16 -8.09 -17.66 0.44
C TYR A 16 -7.67 -16.35 1.14
N SER A 17 -6.60 -16.38 1.93
CA SER A 17 -5.78 -15.18 2.05
C SER A 17 -5.04 -15.05 0.72
N MET A 18 -5.71 -14.50 -0.29
CA MET A 18 -5.04 -14.08 -1.51
C MET A 18 -3.83 -13.23 -1.11
N ALA A 19 -2.66 -13.52 -1.68
CA ALA A 19 -1.41 -12.82 -1.41
C ALA A 19 -1.42 -11.41 -2.02
N CYS A 20 -2.34 -10.58 -1.56
CA CYS A 20 -2.39 -9.16 -1.81
C CYS A 20 -1.51 -8.46 -0.76
N LEU A 21 -0.79 -7.45 -1.20
CA LEU A 21 0.20 -6.78 -0.35
C LEU A 21 -0.41 -5.54 0.30
N GLY A 22 -1.33 -4.85 -0.37
CA GLY A 22 -2.07 -3.71 0.17
C GLY A 22 -2.11 -2.57 -0.83
N GLU A 23 -3.30 -1.99 -1.02
CA GLU A 23 -3.51 -0.85 -1.92
C GLU A 23 -4.38 0.23 -1.28
N ALA A 24 -4.14 1.49 -1.63
CA ALA A 24 -5.02 2.61 -1.29
C ALA A 24 -4.82 3.83 -2.21
N GLU A 25 -5.87 4.59 -2.47
CA GLU A 25 -5.77 5.93 -3.06
C GLU A 25 -5.45 6.94 -1.96
N ILE A 26 -4.50 7.84 -2.21
CA ILE A 26 -4.11 8.89 -1.27
C ILE A 26 -4.29 10.28 -1.88
N ILE A 27 -4.65 11.24 -1.05
CA ILE A 27 -4.44 12.67 -1.29
C ILE A 27 -3.72 13.21 -0.06
N SER A 28 -2.51 13.75 -0.24
CA SER A 28 -1.68 14.17 0.89
C SER A 28 -0.64 15.23 0.53
N SER A 29 -0.13 15.92 1.57
CA SER A 29 0.95 16.89 1.47
C SER A 29 2.27 16.29 1.94
N ILE A 30 3.34 16.58 1.19
CA ILE A 30 4.68 16.09 1.49
C ILE A 30 5.26 16.81 2.70
N ASN A 31 5.75 16.04 3.66
CA ASN A 31 6.44 16.52 4.86
C ASN A 31 7.96 16.57 4.68
N THR A 32 8.54 15.49 4.17
CA THR A 32 9.98 15.42 3.88
C THR A 32 10.24 14.81 2.52
N VAL A 33 11.38 15.16 1.95
CA VAL A 33 11.86 14.62 0.68
C VAL A 33 13.32 14.25 0.87
N SER A 34 13.67 13.03 0.48
CA SER A 34 15.06 12.60 0.36
C SER A 34 15.26 11.91 -0.98
N LYS A 35 16.52 11.89 -1.46
CA LYS A 35 16.88 11.27 -2.73
C LYS A 35 17.89 10.18 -2.47
N THR A 36 17.63 8.98 -2.97
CA THR A 36 18.59 7.87 -2.88
C THR A 36 19.75 8.09 -3.85
N ALA A 37 20.84 7.34 -3.68
CA ALA A 37 21.97 7.37 -4.62
C ALA A 37 21.56 6.96 -6.05
N SER A 38 20.53 6.13 -6.20
CA SER A 38 19.96 5.73 -7.51
C SER A 38 19.05 6.80 -8.12
N GLY A 39 18.75 7.87 -7.39
CA GLY A 39 17.91 8.97 -7.85
C GLY A 39 16.42 8.82 -7.55
N THR A 40 16.02 7.78 -6.82
CA THR A 40 14.63 7.59 -6.33
C THR A 40 14.29 8.65 -5.29
N CYS A 41 13.07 9.20 -5.37
CA CYS A 41 12.57 10.15 -4.38
C CYS A 41 11.80 9.40 -3.30
N LEU A 42 12.21 9.57 -2.04
CA LEU A 42 11.51 9.05 -0.88
C LEU A 42 10.85 10.21 -0.16
N VAL A 43 9.54 10.12 0.05
CA VAL A 43 8.76 11.17 0.72
C VAL A 43 8.06 10.64 1.96
N THR A 44 7.87 11.51 2.96
CA THR A 44 6.93 11.24 4.06
C THR A 44 5.78 12.24 3.99
N VAL A 45 4.67 11.92 4.65
CA VAL A 45 3.46 12.73 4.65
C VAL A 45 2.97 12.99 6.07
N VAL A 46 2.28 14.12 6.29
CA VAL A 46 1.75 14.51 7.62
C VAL A 46 0.24 14.46 7.71
N ASP A 47 -0.45 14.85 6.63
CA ASP A 47 -1.91 14.86 6.55
C ASP A 47 -2.33 14.07 5.31
N ALA A 48 -2.86 12.87 5.51
CA ALA A 48 -3.29 12.01 4.43
C ALA A 48 -4.79 11.70 4.52
N ALA A 49 -5.52 12.04 3.46
CA ALA A 49 -6.82 11.46 3.20
C ALA A 49 -6.60 10.20 2.37
N VAL A 50 -6.75 9.03 2.99
CA VAL A 50 -6.62 7.74 2.32
C VAL A 50 -8.00 7.18 2.04
N LYS A 51 -8.30 6.97 0.76
CA LYS A 51 -9.49 6.26 0.28
C LYS A 51 -9.09 4.87 -0.16
N PHE A 52 -9.68 3.85 0.45
CA PHE A 52 -9.34 2.46 0.18
C PHE A 52 -10.06 1.97 -1.07
N TYR A 53 -9.32 1.36 -2.01
CA TYR A 53 -9.91 0.67 -3.15
C TYR A 53 -9.40 -0.77 -3.18
N ASN A 54 -10.25 -1.65 -2.69
CA ASN A 54 -10.40 -3.00 -3.19
C ASN A 54 -11.92 -3.14 -3.26
N GLU A 55 -12.49 -3.46 -4.43
CA GLU A 55 -13.95 -3.63 -4.58
C GLU A 55 -14.55 -4.61 -3.55
N ASN A 56 -13.72 -5.44 -2.90
CA ASN A 56 -14.07 -6.40 -1.87
C ASN A 56 -13.39 -6.17 -0.50
N GLY A 57 -12.65 -5.07 -0.29
CA GLY A 57 -12.03 -4.71 1.00
C GLY A 57 -11.02 -5.75 1.54
N THR A 58 -10.53 -6.65 0.70
CA THR A 58 -9.80 -7.83 1.14
C THR A 58 -8.43 -7.48 1.73
N CYS A 59 -7.81 -6.36 1.28
CA CYS A 59 -6.42 -6.03 1.58
C CYS A 59 -6.12 -4.52 1.53
N PRO A 60 -6.71 -3.73 2.44
CA PRO A 60 -6.45 -2.29 2.49
C PRO A 60 -5.03 -2.01 2.97
N LEU A 61 -4.34 -1.04 2.35
CA LEU A 61 -3.10 -0.51 2.89
C LEU A 61 -3.40 0.37 4.12
N SER A 62 -2.83 0.05 5.27
CA SER A 62 -3.10 0.78 6.53
C SER A 62 -2.65 2.24 6.46
N LEU A 63 -3.52 3.16 6.90
CA LEU A 63 -3.16 4.58 7.04
C LEU A 63 -1.97 4.78 7.99
N ALA A 64 -1.88 3.99 9.06
CA ALA A 64 -0.74 4.07 9.99
C ALA A 64 0.57 3.65 9.31
N ASP A 65 0.51 2.67 8.41
CA ASP A 65 1.70 2.22 7.67
C ASP A 65 2.14 3.31 6.69
N VAL A 66 1.19 3.96 6.01
CA VAL A 66 1.44 5.11 5.13
C VAL A 66 2.07 6.28 5.88
N LEU A 67 1.54 6.66 7.04
CA LEU A 67 2.02 7.83 7.81
C LEU A 67 3.40 7.58 8.45
N HIS A 68 3.76 6.33 8.73
CA HIS A 68 5.04 5.97 9.37
C HIS A 68 6.11 5.48 8.38
N SER A 69 5.79 5.38 7.09
CA SER A 69 6.71 4.89 6.06
C SER A 69 7.19 6.00 5.14
N SER A 70 8.32 5.76 4.48
CA SER A 70 8.69 6.52 3.29
C SER A 70 7.96 5.96 2.08
N ILE A 71 7.41 6.83 1.25
CA ILE A 71 6.75 6.49 -0.01
C ILE A 71 7.75 6.75 -1.13
N GLU A 72 8.00 5.75 -1.97
CA GLU A 72 8.79 5.92 -3.17
C GLU A 72 7.94 6.60 -4.24
N MET A 73 8.41 7.75 -4.70
CA MET A 73 7.80 8.47 -5.80
C MET A 73 8.71 8.39 -7.02
N ARG A 74 8.09 8.10 -8.17
CA ARG A 74 8.77 8.30 -9.44
C ARG A 74 9.06 9.78 -9.64
N VAL A 75 10.29 10.04 -10.08
CA VAL A 75 10.76 11.37 -10.46
C VAL A 75 9.83 11.96 -11.51
N THR A 76 9.57 13.26 -11.43
CA THR A 76 8.88 14.00 -12.50
C THR A 76 9.59 13.76 -13.85
N PRO A 77 8.94 14.02 -15.00
CA PRO A 77 9.60 13.93 -16.31
C PRO A 77 10.90 14.75 -16.42
N GLN A 78 11.08 15.74 -15.52
CA GLN A 78 12.26 16.60 -15.41
C GLN A 78 13.31 16.05 -14.42
N GLY A 79 13.16 14.83 -13.89
CA GLY A 79 14.10 14.20 -12.96
C GLY A 79 14.13 14.82 -11.55
N THR A 80 13.13 15.63 -11.20
CA THR A 80 13.05 16.36 -9.93
C THR A 80 12.03 15.70 -8.99
N CYS A 81 12.36 15.58 -7.71
CA CYS A 81 11.42 15.15 -6.68
C CYS A 81 10.36 16.23 -6.44
N LEU A 82 9.18 15.83 -6.01
CA LEU A 82 8.20 16.78 -5.51
C LEU A 82 8.76 17.54 -4.29
N ALA A 83 8.27 18.76 -4.06
CA ALA A 83 8.75 19.60 -2.97
C ALA A 83 7.99 19.38 -1.66
N VAL A 84 8.62 19.68 -0.52
CA VAL A 84 7.93 19.76 0.77
C VAL A 84 6.78 20.77 0.69
N GLY A 85 5.63 20.43 1.27
CA GLY A 85 4.40 21.21 1.21
C GLY A 85 3.60 21.04 -0.08
N GLN A 86 4.15 20.36 -1.10
CA GLN A 86 3.41 20.06 -2.31
C GLN A 86 2.40 18.94 -2.04
N GLN A 87 1.18 19.10 -2.55
CA GLN A 87 0.15 18.08 -2.53
C GLN A 87 0.33 17.11 -3.71
N PHE A 88 0.07 15.83 -3.47
CA PHE A 88 -0.03 14.82 -4.51
C PHE A 88 -1.24 13.90 -4.26
N SER A 89 -1.65 13.23 -5.33
CA SER A 89 -2.64 12.15 -5.30
C SER A 89 -2.17 10.99 -6.16
N GLY A 90 -2.53 9.77 -5.79
CA GLY A 90 -2.17 8.58 -6.56
C GLY A 90 -2.60 7.30 -5.86
N VAL A 91 -2.24 6.16 -6.47
CA VAL A 91 -2.46 4.85 -5.88
C VAL A 91 -1.17 4.41 -5.19
N LEU A 92 -1.28 4.09 -3.91
CA LEU A 92 -0.22 3.48 -3.12
C LEU A 92 -0.32 1.96 -3.23
N VAL A 93 0.81 1.32 -3.48
CA VAL A 93 0.94 -0.13 -3.54
C VAL A 93 2.06 -0.57 -2.61
N LEU A 94 1.76 -1.51 -1.71
CA LEU A 94 2.80 -2.22 -0.95
C LEU A 94 3.43 -3.28 -1.85
N THR A 95 4.73 -3.23 -2.02
CA THR A 95 5.48 -4.18 -2.83
C THR A 95 5.94 -5.39 -2.00
N LYS A 96 6.40 -6.45 -2.67
CA LYS A 96 6.82 -7.70 -2.00
C LYS A 96 8.05 -7.51 -1.11
N ASP A 97 8.87 -6.51 -1.42
CA ASP A 97 10.04 -6.08 -0.64
C ASP A 97 9.66 -5.18 0.54
N GLY A 98 8.38 -4.83 0.72
CA GLY A 98 7.88 -4.04 1.84
C GLY A 98 7.93 -2.52 1.61
N SER A 99 8.23 -2.09 0.39
CA SER A 99 8.25 -0.67 0.01
C SER A 99 6.83 -0.21 -0.35
N ILE A 100 6.50 1.05 -0.05
CA ILE A 100 5.27 1.68 -0.53
C ILE A 100 5.64 2.55 -1.72
N ILE A 101 5.03 2.30 -2.87
CA ILE A 101 5.28 3.07 -4.09
C ILE A 101 4.02 3.80 -4.55
N VAL A 102 4.19 4.88 -5.30
CA VAL A 102 3.10 5.50 -6.07
C VAL A 102 3.10 4.93 -7.49
N GLU A 103 1.98 4.31 -7.88
CA GLU A 103 1.69 3.92 -9.28
C GLU A 103 1.00 5.04 -10.08
#